data_AF-A0A9D1NS15-F1
#
_entry.id   AF-A0A9D1NS15-F1
#
_cell.length_a   1.000
_cell.length_b   1.000
_cell.length_c   1.000
_cell.angle_alpha   90.00
_cell.angle_beta   90.00
_cell.angle_gamma   90.00
#
_symmetry.space_group_name_H-M   'P 1'
#
loop_
_entity.id
_entity.type
_entity.pdbx_description
1 polymer ?
#
loop_
_entity_poly.entity_id
_entity_poly.type
_entity_poly.pdbx_seq_one_letter_code
_entity_poly.pdbx_strand_id
1 'polypeptide(L)'
;LIQDNPRLNTFTRLLIPFLLAGVLAMVYPQILGSGHDLVMEAASGNLMLWSFALLFVGKLLFSSVSFGSGAPGGIFFPLLVLGSLIGGTYATFASQWLGLPSGYISNFVLLAMAGYFTAIVRAPITGIILIFEMTGDVSQMFSLSLVSIAAYLVATLLKSRPIYESLLDGLLRRRGEQVTQSAGERILQEFVVSHGSPVHHKMIQMISWPEHCLLVAIRREGEELIPKGRTIIMAGDTLVTMTDEAHASSVYDRMENLCLEQPEEIVKKTFEKETGES
;
A
#
# COMPACT_ATOMS: atom_id res chain seq x y z
N LEU A 1 17.80 12.69 5.04
CA LEU A 1 18.86 13.65 4.65
C LEU A 1 19.27 14.60 5.78
N ILE A 2 18.38 15.43 6.34
CA ILE A 2 18.73 16.28 7.51
C ILE A 2 18.53 15.53 8.84
N GLN A 3 17.45 14.75 8.97
CA GLN A 3 17.19 14.00 10.22
C GLN A 3 18.17 12.86 10.49
N ASP A 4 18.78 12.27 9.46
CA ASP A 4 19.64 11.07 9.59
C ASP A 4 21.12 11.42 9.79
N ASN A 5 21.47 12.71 9.86
CA ASN A 5 22.85 13.12 10.00
C ASN A 5 23.20 13.23 11.49
N PRO A 6 24.01 12.30 12.05
CA PRO A 6 24.35 12.28 13.47
C PRO A 6 25.19 13.48 13.91
N ARG A 7 25.66 14.31 12.97
CA ARG A 7 26.48 15.50 13.23
C ARG A 7 25.68 16.78 13.47
N LEU A 8 24.37 16.80 13.22
CA LEU A 8 23.56 18.02 13.36
C LEU A 8 22.81 18.03 14.70
N ASN A 9 23.16 18.98 15.57
CA ASN A 9 22.40 19.26 16.79
C ASN A 9 20.95 19.62 16.46
N THR A 10 20.02 19.22 17.33
CA THR A 10 18.57 19.48 17.19
C THR A 10 18.27 20.96 16.94
N PHE A 11 19.01 21.86 17.57
CA PHE A 11 18.89 23.30 17.37
C PHE A 11 19.24 23.72 15.94
N THR A 12 20.37 23.26 15.39
CA THR A 12 20.80 23.57 14.02
C THR A 12 19.82 23.02 12.99
N ARG A 13 19.22 21.85 13.25
CA ARG A 13 18.19 21.26 12.37
C ARG A 13 16.97 22.16 12.25
N LEU A 14 16.51 22.77 13.34
CA LEU A 14 15.36 23.68 13.36
C LEU A 14 15.71 25.10 12.86
N LEU A 15 16.96 25.52 13.00
CA LEU A 15 17.42 26.84 12.56
C LEU A 15 17.41 26.98 11.04
N ILE A 16 17.71 25.90 10.29
CA ILE A 16 17.71 25.90 8.82
C ILE A 16 16.33 26.27 8.24
N PRO A 17 15.21 25.55 8.53
CA PRO A 17 13.90 25.92 8.00
C PRO A 17 13.41 27.26 8.53
N PHE A 18 13.81 27.66 9.75
CA PHE A 18 13.45 28.98 10.29
C PHE A 18 14.09 30.13 9.50
N LEU A 19 15.39 30.06 9.22
CA LEU A 19 16.07 31.07 8.40
C LEU A 19 15.54 31.07 6.96
N LEU A 20 15.31 29.88 6.39
CA LEU A 20 14.71 29.74 5.07
C LEU A 20 13.33 30.40 5.01
N ALA A 21 12.49 30.17 6.03
CA ALA A 21 11.19 30.82 6.16
C ALA A 21 11.33 32.35 6.27
N GLY A 22 12.29 32.85 7.04
CA GLY A 22 12.55 34.30 7.16
C GLY A 22 12.92 34.95 5.82
N VAL A 23 13.77 34.31 5.01
CA VAL A 23 14.11 34.81 3.67
C VAL A 23 12.90 34.75 2.74
N LEU A 24 12.19 33.61 2.71
CA LEU A 24 11.02 33.44 1.85
C LEU A 24 9.86 34.37 2.25
N ALA A 25 9.73 34.74 3.53
CA ALA A 25 8.73 35.71 3.98
C ALA A 25 8.93 37.09 3.34
N MET A 26 10.17 37.49 3.07
CA MET A 26 10.49 38.77 2.42
C MET A 26 10.37 38.71 0.89
N VAL A 27 10.77 37.59 0.28
CA VAL A 27 10.85 37.48 -1.19
C VAL A 27 9.53 36.99 -1.79
N TYR A 28 8.92 35.96 -1.20
CA TYR A 28 7.76 35.28 -1.78
C TYR A 28 6.88 34.64 -0.69
N PRO A 29 6.10 35.47 0.06
CA PRO A 29 5.35 35.02 1.24
C PRO A 29 4.27 33.98 0.93
N GLN A 30 3.80 33.90 -0.32
CA GLN A 30 2.81 32.91 -0.75
C GLN A 30 3.27 31.46 -0.54
N ILE A 31 4.59 31.17 -0.55
CA ILE A 31 5.11 29.82 -0.31
C ILE A 31 5.01 29.42 1.18
N LEU A 32 4.96 30.39 2.10
CA LEU A 32 4.89 30.14 3.53
C LEU A 32 3.49 29.67 3.98
N GLY A 33 3.41 29.30 5.26
CA GLY A 33 2.16 28.92 5.92
C GLY A 33 1.63 27.55 5.48
N SER A 34 0.39 27.27 5.85
CA SER A 34 -0.31 26.03 5.45
C SER A 34 -0.50 26.01 3.92
N GLY A 35 -0.84 27.16 3.33
CA GLY A 35 -1.14 27.30 1.90
C GLY A 35 -2.63 27.22 1.58
N HIS A 36 -3.52 27.48 2.55
CA HIS A 36 -4.96 27.53 2.28
C HIS A 36 -5.31 28.59 1.24
N ASP A 37 -4.71 29.78 1.36
CA ASP A 37 -4.90 30.87 0.40
C ASP A 37 -4.43 30.47 -1.01
N LEU A 38 -3.34 29.67 -1.11
CA LEU A 38 -2.86 29.14 -2.40
C LEU A 38 -3.89 28.22 -3.07
N VAL A 39 -4.63 27.42 -2.30
CA VAL A 39 -5.69 26.56 -2.84
C VAL A 39 -6.82 27.42 -3.41
N MET A 40 -7.23 28.45 -2.65
CA MET A 40 -8.29 29.38 -3.09
C MET A 40 -7.86 30.16 -4.34
N GLU A 41 -6.61 30.62 -4.39
CA GLU A 41 -6.06 31.35 -5.53
C GLU A 41 -5.95 30.43 -6.76
N ALA A 42 -5.51 29.18 -6.58
CA ALA A 42 -5.51 28.17 -7.64
C ALA A 42 -6.91 27.88 -8.18
N ALA A 43 -7.91 27.73 -7.31
CA ALA A 43 -9.29 27.47 -7.68
C ALA A 43 -9.97 28.67 -8.38
N SER A 44 -9.53 29.90 -8.07
CA SER A 44 -10.05 31.13 -8.69
C SER A 44 -9.71 31.29 -10.16
N GLY A 45 -8.71 30.54 -10.67
CA GLY A 45 -8.28 30.61 -12.08
C GLY A 45 -7.47 31.86 -12.45
N ASN A 46 -7.07 32.68 -11.47
CA ASN A 46 -6.34 33.93 -11.71
C ASN A 46 -4.82 33.74 -11.89
N LEU A 47 -4.30 32.56 -11.58
CA LEU A 47 -2.87 32.27 -11.67
C LEU A 47 -2.42 31.91 -13.09
N MET A 48 -1.29 32.48 -13.50
CA MET A 48 -0.62 32.10 -14.74
C MET A 48 0.05 30.73 -14.61
N LEU A 49 0.19 30.02 -15.73
CA LEU A 49 0.79 28.68 -15.79
C LEU A 49 2.21 28.64 -15.17
N TRP A 50 3.02 29.69 -15.40
CA TRP A 50 4.36 29.82 -14.83
C TRP A 50 4.35 29.92 -13.30
N SER A 51 3.37 30.65 -12.74
CA SER A 51 3.23 30.81 -11.29
C SER A 51 2.96 29.49 -10.60
N PHE A 52 2.16 28.60 -11.20
CA PHE A 52 1.93 27.27 -10.65
C PHE A 52 3.21 26.44 -10.53
N ALA A 53 4.04 26.43 -11.58
CA ALA A 53 5.31 25.69 -11.56
C ALA A 53 6.26 26.23 -10.47
N LEU A 54 6.37 27.56 -10.36
CA LEU A 54 7.21 28.21 -9.34
C LEU A 54 6.71 27.93 -7.93
N LEU A 55 5.40 28.07 -7.69
CA LEU A 55 4.76 27.78 -6.41
C LEU A 55 4.89 26.30 -6.04
N PHE A 56 4.73 25.39 -7.00
CA PHE A 56 4.85 23.95 -6.77
C PHE A 56 6.25 23.58 -6.31
N VAL A 57 7.28 24.01 -7.05
CA VAL A 57 8.68 23.74 -6.71
C VAL A 57 9.04 24.40 -5.38
N GLY A 58 8.67 25.67 -5.20
CA GLY A 58 8.93 26.42 -3.98
C GLY A 58 8.30 25.76 -2.74
N LYS A 59 7.02 25.40 -2.82
CA LYS A 59 6.30 24.73 -1.73
C LYS A 59 6.86 23.34 -1.46
N LEU A 60 7.15 22.56 -2.49
CA LEU A 60 7.72 21.22 -2.34
C LEU A 60 9.08 21.25 -1.63
N LEU A 61 9.97 22.15 -2.02
CA LEU A 61 11.28 22.31 -1.40
C LEU A 61 11.15 22.81 0.04
N PHE A 62 10.35 23.85 0.28
CA PHE A 62 10.15 24.42 1.61
C PHE A 62 9.55 23.40 2.58
N SER A 63 8.50 22.69 2.16
CA SER A 63 7.86 21.65 2.96
C SER A 63 8.78 20.45 3.20
N SER A 64 9.58 20.06 2.21
CA SER A 64 10.57 18.98 2.36
C SER A 64 11.67 19.32 3.37
N VAL A 65 12.18 20.56 3.35
CA VAL A 65 13.17 21.04 4.32
C VAL A 65 12.56 21.17 5.72
N SER A 66 11.36 21.75 5.81
CA SER A 66 10.65 21.94 7.08
C SER A 66 10.33 20.61 7.75
N PHE A 67 9.75 19.66 7.01
CA PHE A 67 9.46 18.33 7.54
C PHE A 67 10.73 17.52 7.79
N GLY A 68 11.70 17.60 6.87
CA GLY A 68 13.01 16.94 6.98
C GLY A 68 13.88 17.46 8.14
N SER A 69 13.55 18.60 8.75
CA SER A 69 14.22 19.07 9.96
C SER A 69 13.78 18.31 11.22
N GLY A 70 12.56 17.75 11.23
CA GLY A 70 11.91 17.23 12.43
C GLY A 70 11.21 18.28 13.28
N ALA A 71 10.94 19.48 12.74
CA ALA A 71 10.03 20.42 13.36
C ALA A 71 8.64 19.79 13.57
N PRO A 72 7.97 20.06 14.70
CA PRO A 72 6.63 19.54 14.95
C PRO A 72 5.66 20.14 13.92
N GLY A 73 5.05 19.28 13.10
CA GLY A 73 4.15 19.70 12.04
C GLY A 73 3.59 18.53 11.24
N GLY A 74 2.50 18.77 10.52
CA GLY A 74 1.86 17.78 9.66
C GLY A 74 2.26 17.94 8.19
N ILE A 75 2.42 16.82 7.49
CA ILE A 75 2.57 16.79 6.02
C ILE A 75 1.24 16.92 5.27
N PHE A 76 0.14 16.72 5.99
CA PHE A 76 -1.19 16.53 5.44
C PHE A 76 -1.62 17.68 4.53
N PHE A 77 -1.62 18.91 5.04
CA PHE A 77 -2.14 20.05 4.31
C PHE A 77 -1.21 20.50 3.16
N PRO A 78 0.13 20.55 3.32
CA PRO A 78 1.03 20.81 2.20
C PRO A 78 0.86 19.84 1.02
N LEU A 79 0.51 18.56 1.28
CA LEU A 79 0.21 17.61 0.21
C LEU A 79 -1.03 18.02 -0.59
N LEU A 80 -2.09 18.49 0.08
CA LEU A 80 -3.28 19.01 -0.61
C LEU A 80 -2.95 20.24 -1.47
N VAL A 81 -2.14 21.16 -0.96
CA VAL A 81 -1.69 22.34 -1.72
C VAL A 81 -0.90 21.94 -2.95
N LEU A 82 -0.01 20.96 -2.85
CA LEU A 82 0.71 20.46 -4.03
C LEU A 82 -0.26 19.84 -5.05
N GLY A 83 -1.26 19.09 -4.59
CA GLY A 83 -2.32 18.58 -5.46
C GLY A 83 -3.15 19.69 -6.13
N SER A 84 -3.46 20.76 -5.41
CA SER A 84 -4.21 21.91 -5.94
C SER A 84 -3.42 22.64 -7.03
N LEU A 85 -2.11 22.78 -6.85
CA LEU A 85 -1.23 23.39 -7.84
C LEU A 85 -1.08 22.52 -9.10
N ILE A 86 -1.03 21.19 -8.95
CA ILE A 86 -1.05 20.26 -10.09
C ILE A 86 -2.38 20.39 -10.86
N GLY A 87 -3.50 20.37 -10.15
CA GLY A 87 -4.83 20.53 -10.75
C GLY A 87 -5.01 21.87 -11.44
N GLY A 88 -4.53 22.96 -10.83
CA GLY A 88 -4.55 24.30 -11.42
C GLY A 88 -3.69 24.39 -12.68
N THR A 89 -2.49 23.78 -12.66
CA THR A 89 -1.63 23.69 -13.85
C THR A 89 -2.36 22.97 -14.99
N TYR A 90 -2.94 21.80 -14.70
CA TYR A 90 -3.69 21.02 -15.69
C TYR A 90 -4.91 21.78 -16.23
N ALA A 91 -5.69 22.40 -15.33
CA ALA A 91 -6.91 23.10 -15.69
C ALA A 91 -6.64 24.37 -16.50
N THR A 92 -5.64 25.17 -16.13
CA THR A 92 -5.23 26.36 -16.88
C THR A 92 -4.67 25.97 -18.25
N PHE A 93 -3.88 24.90 -18.32
CA PHE A 93 -3.41 24.36 -19.59
C PHE A 93 -4.57 23.91 -20.48
N ALA A 94 -5.52 23.14 -19.93
CA ALA A 94 -6.69 22.69 -20.67
C ALA A 94 -7.61 23.84 -21.11
N SER A 95 -7.75 24.88 -20.28
CA SER A 95 -8.55 26.05 -20.64
C SER A 95 -7.93 26.83 -21.80
N GLN A 96 -6.62 27.05 -21.76
CA GLN A 96 -5.90 27.82 -22.79
C GLN A 96 -5.74 27.07 -24.12
N TRP A 97 -5.45 25.76 -24.06
CA TRP A 97 -5.07 24.98 -25.25
C TRP A 97 -6.17 24.06 -25.77
N LEU A 98 -7.03 23.54 -24.89
CA LEU A 98 -8.14 22.66 -25.25
C LEU A 98 -9.50 23.40 -25.30
N GLY A 99 -9.52 24.70 -25.02
CA GLY A 99 -10.74 25.52 -25.04
C GLY A 99 -11.73 25.19 -23.92
N LEU A 100 -11.24 24.60 -22.82
CA LEU A 100 -12.09 24.20 -21.71
C LEU A 100 -12.62 25.44 -20.95
N PRO A 101 -13.93 25.53 -20.65
CA PRO A 101 -14.49 26.69 -19.95
C PRO A 101 -13.82 26.91 -18.59
N SER A 102 -13.43 28.16 -18.30
CA SER A 102 -12.74 28.53 -17.06
C SER A 102 -13.53 28.21 -15.79
N GLY A 103 -14.86 28.10 -15.90
CA GLY A 103 -15.74 27.69 -14.79
C GLY A 103 -15.44 26.30 -14.22
N TYR A 104 -14.74 25.44 -14.96
CA TYR A 104 -14.34 24.11 -14.48
C TYR A 104 -12.99 24.07 -13.76
N ILE A 105 -12.25 25.18 -13.70
CA ILE A 105 -10.90 25.21 -13.09
C ILE A 105 -10.94 24.75 -11.63
N SER A 106 -11.88 25.30 -10.84
CA SER A 106 -12.08 24.91 -9.44
C SER A 106 -12.32 23.41 -9.30
N ASN A 107 -13.15 22.82 -10.17
CA ASN A 107 -13.46 21.39 -10.12
C ASN A 107 -12.20 20.55 -10.36
N PHE A 108 -11.38 20.88 -11.36
CA PHE A 108 -10.13 20.16 -11.63
C PHE A 108 -9.09 20.31 -10.51
N VAL A 109 -9.01 21.49 -9.89
CA VAL A 109 -8.18 21.73 -8.71
C VAL A 109 -8.58 20.78 -7.57
N LEU A 110 -9.86 20.73 -7.23
CA LEU A 110 -10.39 19.88 -6.16
C LEU A 110 -10.23 18.38 -6.45
N LEU A 111 -10.46 17.96 -7.70
CA LEU A 111 -10.25 16.58 -8.15
C LEU A 111 -8.77 16.16 -8.02
N ALA A 112 -7.85 17.02 -8.44
CA ALA A 112 -6.41 16.76 -8.33
C ALA A 112 -5.94 16.74 -6.87
N MET A 113 -6.51 17.58 -5.99
CA MET A 113 -6.24 17.53 -4.56
C MET A 113 -6.59 16.17 -3.96
N ALA A 114 -7.81 15.67 -4.19
CA ALA A 114 -8.25 14.36 -3.70
C ALA A 114 -7.42 13.21 -4.30
N GLY A 115 -7.19 13.25 -5.61
CA GLY A 115 -6.40 12.23 -6.31
C GLY A 115 -4.94 12.17 -5.82
N TYR A 116 -4.28 13.32 -5.72
CA TYR A 116 -2.89 13.40 -5.26
C TYR A 116 -2.76 12.95 -3.80
N PHE A 117 -3.67 13.39 -2.93
CA PHE A 117 -3.72 12.92 -1.55
C PHE A 117 -3.87 11.40 -1.48
N THR A 118 -4.80 10.84 -2.24
CA THR A 118 -5.06 9.40 -2.28
C THR A 118 -3.85 8.61 -2.80
N ALA A 119 -3.18 9.11 -3.85
CA ALA A 119 -1.99 8.48 -4.41
C ALA A 119 -0.83 8.39 -3.42
N ILE A 120 -0.74 9.31 -2.47
CA ILE A 120 0.36 9.39 -1.49
C ILE A 120 0.02 8.69 -0.17
N VAL A 121 -1.19 8.90 0.33
CA VAL A 121 -1.63 8.44 1.66
C VAL A 121 -2.28 7.06 1.62
N ARG A 122 -2.75 6.60 0.45
CA ARG A 122 -3.47 5.32 0.28
C ARG A 122 -4.79 5.23 1.04
N ALA A 123 -5.46 6.38 1.22
CA ALA A 123 -6.76 6.48 1.88
C ALA A 123 -7.79 7.23 0.98
N PRO A 124 -8.39 6.56 -0.01
CA PRO A 124 -9.30 7.19 -0.98
C PRO A 124 -10.53 7.81 -0.31
N ILE A 125 -11.18 7.08 0.60
CA ILE A 125 -12.39 7.56 1.30
C ILE A 125 -12.07 8.82 2.11
N THR A 126 -10.94 8.83 2.82
CA THR A 126 -10.50 9.99 3.61
C THR A 126 -10.25 11.21 2.73
N GLY A 127 -9.64 11.04 1.55
CA GLY A 127 -9.42 12.13 0.60
C GLY A 127 -10.73 12.72 0.08
N ILE A 128 -11.68 11.86 -0.30
CA ILE A 128 -13.00 12.28 -0.81
C ILE A 128 -13.77 13.05 0.26
N ILE A 129 -13.88 12.49 1.47
CA ILE A 129 -14.59 13.13 2.59
C ILE A 129 -13.96 14.48 2.92
N LEU A 130 -12.63 14.56 2.95
CA LEU A 130 -11.97 15.81 3.32
C LEU A 130 -12.21 16.92 2.29
N ILE A 131 -12.13 16.61 0.99
CA ILE A 131 -12.42 17.62 -0.03
C ILE A 131 -13.91 17.99 0.00
N PHE A 132 -14.79 17.02 0.21
CA PHE A 132 -16.23 17.26 0.40
C PHE A 132 -16.50 18.21 1.57
N GLU A 133 -15.88 18.00 2.73
CA GLU A 133 -16.04 18.87 3.91
C GLU A 133 -15.54 20.30 3.65
N MET A 134 -14.47 20.45 2.86
CA MET A 134 -13.93 21.77 2.53
C MET A 134 -14.79 22.52 1.50
N THR A 135 -15.48 21.83 0.60
CA THR A 135 -16.23 22.45 -0.50
C THR A 135 -17.73 22.53 -0.24
N GLY A 136 -18.27 21.61 0.57
CA GLY A 136 -19.69 21.46 0.87
C GLY A 136 -20.55 21.00 -0.31
N ASP A 137 -19.96 20.64 -1.45
CA ASP A 137 -20.69 20.29 -2.67
C ASP A 137 -20.74 18.77 -2.89
N VAL A 138 -21.91 18.19 -2.61
CA VAL A 138 -22.19 16.76 -2.79
C VAL A 138 -22.13 16.34 -4.27
N SER A 139 -22.43 17.25 -5.20
CA SER A 139 -22.51 16.92 -6.63
C SER A 139 -21.17 16.42 -7.20
N GLN A 140 -20.06 16.80 -6.56
CA GLN A 140 -18.71 16.43 -6.99
C GLN A 140 -18.22 15.10 -6.42
N MET A 141 -18.93 14.49 -5.45
CA MET A 141 -18.48 13.28 -4.75
C MET A 141 -18.24 12.11 -5.70
N PHE A 142 -19.06 11.95 -6.73
CA PHE A 142 -18.88 10.89 -7.72
C PHE A 142 -17.56 11.06 -8.50
N SER A 143 -17.30 12.27 -9.00
CA SER A 143 -16.07 12.59 -9.72
C SER A 143 -14.83 12.46 -8.83
N LEU A 144 -14.92 12.92 -7.58
CA LEU A 144 -13.84 12.78 -6.58
C LEU A 144 -13.53 11.30 -6.31
N SER A 145 -14.57 10.47 -6.22
CA SER A 145 -14.43 9.02 -6.01
C SER A 145 -13.72 8.36 -7.19
N LEU A 146 -14.14 8.66 -8.42
CA LEU A 146 -13.53 8.10 -9.62
C LEU A 146 -12.04 8.46 -9.73
N VAL A 147 -11.70 9.73 -9.55
CA VAL A 147 -10.30 10.21 -9.62
C VAL A 147 -9.46 9.62 -8.48
N SER A 148 -10.00 9.54 -7.26
CA SER A 148 -9.29 8.97 -6.11
C SER A 148 -9.01 7.48 -6.28
N ILE A 149 -9.99 6.70 -6.77
CA ILE A 149 -9.81 5.27 -7.04
C ILE A 149 -8.79 5.08 -8.16
N ALA A 150 -8.88 5.84 -9.25
CA ALA A 150 -7.90 5.78 -10.34
C ALA A 150 -6.47 6.09 -9.84
N ALA A 151 -6.32 7.14 -9.03
CA ALA A 151 -5.05 7.52 -8.43
C ALA A 151 -4.50 6.43 -7.49
N TYR A 152 -5.37 5.82 -6.68
CA TYR A 152 -5.02 4.68 -5.83
C TYR A 152 -4.50 3.50 -6.66
N LEU A 153 -5.23 3.11 -7.71
CA LEU A 153 -4.85 1.99 -8.58
C LEU A 153 -3.52 2.25 -9.28
N VAL A 154 -3.35 3.42 -9.90
CA VAL A 154 -2.09 3.79 -10.59
C VAL A 154 -0.92 3.71 -9.63
N ALA A 155 -1.07 4.24 -8.42
CA ALA A 155 0.02 4.26 -7.47
C ALA A 155 0.30 2.85 -6.88
N THR A 156 -0.71 2.00 -6.74
CA THR A 156 -0.53 0.56 -6.42
C THR A 156 0.18 -0.20 -7.54
N LEU A 157 -0.18 0.05 -8.80
CA LEU A 157 0.49 -0.55 -9.97
C LEU A 157 1.96 -0.14 -10.07
N LEU A 158 2.27 1.11 -9.74
CA LEU A 158 3.65 1.62 -9.64
C LEU A 158 4.40 1.11 -8.40
N LYS A 159 3.76 0.28 -7.57
CA LYS A 159 4.31 -0.25 -6.30
C LYS A 159 4.85 0.84 -5.39
N SER A 160 4.25 2.04 -5.43
CA SER A 160 4.65 3.12 -4.53
C SER A 160 4.12 2.84 -3.13
N ARG A 161 4.99 2.95 -2.12
CA ARG A 161 4.61 2.72 -0.72
C ARG A 161 3.82 3.91 -0.17
N PRO A 162 2.84 3.70 0.72
CA PRO A 162 2.19 4.79 1.43
C PRO A 162 3.21 5.62 2.23
N ILE A 163 3.01 6.93 2.27
CA ILE A 163 3.94 7.84 2.94
C ILE A 163 4.03 7.56 4.44
N TYR A 164 2.90 7.28 5.11
CA TYR A 164 2.88 7.08 6.55
C TYR A 164 3.57 5.77 6.98
N GLU A 165 3.49 4.71 6.18
CA GLU A 165 4.29 3.49 6.39
C GLU A 165 5.78 3.79 6.26
N SER A 166 6.17 4.53 5.22
CA SER A 166 7.57 4.91 5.00
C SER A 166 8.14 5.75 6.16
N LEU A 167 7.30 6.63 6.74
CA LEU A 167 7.66 7.42 7.91
C LEU A 167 7.75 6.56 9.18
N LEU A 168 6.81 5.64 9.38
CA LEU A 168 6.81 4.70 10.49
C LEU A 168 8.05 3.80 10.46
N ASP A 169 8.37 3.22 9.31
CA ASP A 169 9.58 2.42 9.09
C ASP A 169 10.84 3.22 9.45
N GLY A 170 10.90 4.49 9.04
CA GLY A 170 11.99 5.39 9.40
C GLY A 170 12.11 5.63 10.91
N LEU A 171 10.98 5.72 11.63
CA LEU A 171 10.96 5.88 13.09
C LEU A 171 11.40 4.59 13.81
N LEU A 172 10.89 3.44 13.39
CA LEU A 172 11.24 2.13 13.98
C LEU A 172 12.73 1.82 13.80
N ARG A 173 13.27 2.04 12.59
CA ARG A 173 14.71 1.90 12.30
C ARG A 173 15.58 2.76 13.21
N ARG A 174 15.14 3.98 13.54
CA ARG A 174 15.86 4.88 14.45
C ARG A 174 15.80 4.43 15.91
N ARG A 175 14.78 3.69 16.30
CA ARG A 175 14.68 3.07 17.63
C ARG A 175 15.48 1.78 17.75
N GLY A 176 16.11 1.32 16.66
CA GLY A 176 16.80 0.03 16.60
C GLY A 176 15.83 -1.15 16.53
N GLU A 177 14.54 -0.89 16.30
CA GLU A 177 13.55 -1.93 16.07
C GLU A 177 13.72 -2.45 14.63
N GLN A 178 14.02 -3.74 14.50
CA GLN A 178 14.06 -4.41 13.20
C GLN A 178 12.63 -4.40 12.66
N VAL A 179 12.38 -3.55 11.66
CA VAL A 179 11.22 -3.73 10.79
C VAL A 179 11.51 -4.99 10.00
N THR A 180 11.06 -6.13 10.51
CA THR A 180 10.98 -7.35 9.73
C THR A 180 10.14 -6.96 8.53
N GLN A 181 10.77 -6.78 7.36
CA GLN A 181 10.02 -6.67 6.13
C GLN A 181 9.09 -7.88 6.15
N SER A 182 7.78 -7.65 6.09
CA SER A 182 6.85 -8.75 5.89
C SER A 182 7.43 -9.57 4.75
N ALA A 183 7.92 -10.76 5.06
CA ALA A 183 7.81 -11.87 4.13
C ALA A 183 6.37 -11.77 3.61
N GLY A 184 6.20 -11.73 2.29
CA GLY A 184 4.96 -11.29 1.63
C GLY A 184 3.71 -11.86 2.29
N GLU A 185 2.56 -11.21 2.05
CA GLU A 185 1.28 -11.58 2.67
C GLU A 185 1.16 -13.11 2.81
N ARG A 186 1.15 -13.58 4.06
CA ARG A 186 1.23 -15.01 4.37
C ARG A 186 -0.17 -15.57 4.24
N ILE A 187 -0.36 -16.50 3.33
CA ILE A 187 -1.64 -17.14 3.09
C ILE A 187 -1.67 -18.46 3.84
N LEU A 188 -2.76 -18.67 4.62
CA LEU A 188 -3.08 -19.95 5.22
C LEU A 188 -4.01 -20.72 4.28
N GLN A 189 -3.64 -21.96 3.97
CA GLN A 189 -4.41 -22.85 3.12
C GLN A 189 -4.70 -24.14 3.90
N GLU A 190 -5.93 -24.63 3.80
CA GLU A 190 -6.38 -25.86 4.44
C GLU A 190 -6.55 -26.97 3.40
N PHE A 191 -5.93 -28.13 3.64
CA PHE A 191 -6.00 -29.29 2.75
C PHE A 191 -6.53 -30.50 3.51
N VAL A 192 -7.58 -31.13 3.00
CA VAL A 192 -8.15 -32.35 3.60
C VAL A 192 -7.43 -33.57 3.05
N VAL A 193 -6.95 -34.42 3.94
CA VAL A 193 -6.25 -35.65 3.59
C VAL A 193 -7.25 -36.74 3.21
N SER A 194 -7.23 -37.14 1.94
CA SER A 194 -8.09 -38.20 1.42
C SER A 194 -7.53 -39.59 1.77
N HIS A 195 -8.42 -40.57 1.84
CA HIS A 195 -8.01 -41.96 1.97
C HIS A 195 -7.22 -42.39 0.72
N GLY A 196 -6.09 -43.08 0.91
CA GLY A 196 -5.23 -43.48 -0.22
C GLY A 196 -4.31 -42.37 -0.74
N SER A 197 -4.28 -41.21 -0.08
CA SER A 197 -3.33 -40.16 -0.40
C SER A 197 -1.88 -40.55 -0.05
N PRO A 198 -0.88 -40.02 -0.77
CA PRO A 198 0.54 -40.27 -0.50
C PRO A 198 1.00 -39.94 0.92
N VAL A 199 0.30 -39.03 1.61
CA VAL A 199 0.62 -38.60 2.98
C VAL A 199 -0.08 -39.43 4.05
N HIS A 200 -1.07 -40.24 3.67
CA HIS A 200 -1.81 -41.10 4.58
C HIS A 200 -0.87 -42.09 5.29
N HIS A 201 -1.01 -42.18 6.62
CA HIS A 201 -0.25 -43.08 7.49
C HIS A 201 1.28 -42.82 7.52
N LYS A 202 1.71 -41.64 7.05
CA LYS A 202 3.11 -41.21 7.11
C LYS A 202 3.37 -40.23 8.23
N MET A 203 4.58 -40.27 8.77
CA MET A 203 5.07 -39.24 9.67
C MET A 203 5.42 -37.97 8.91
N ILE A 204 5.16 -36.79 9.49
CA ILE A 204 5.44 -35.48 8.87
C ILE A 204 6.89 -35.37 8.38
N GLN A 205 7.85 -35.92 9.13
CA GLN A 205 9.28 -35.89 8.77
C GLN A 205 9.65 -36.76 7.55
N MET A 206 8.78 -37.69 7.16
CA MET A 206 9.01 -38.61 6.03
C MET A 206 8.39 -38.09 4.71
N ILE A 207 7.74 -36.93 4.75
CA ILE A 207 7.04 -36.35 3.61
C ILE A 207 7.91 -35.24 3.01
N SER A 208 8.02 -35.24 1.67
CA SER A 208 8.69 -34.19 0.92
C SER A 208 7.74 -33.01 0.70
N TRP A 209 7.73 -32.07 1.65
CA TRP A 209 6.93 -30.86 1.58
C TRP A 209 7.38 -29.93 0.44
N PRO A 210 6.46 -29.14 -0.16
CA PRO A 210 6.82 -28.13 -1.15
C PRO A 210 7.81 -27.10 -0.59
N GLU A 211 8.72 -26.59 -1.44
CA GLU A 211 9.54 -25.44 -1.06
C GLU A 211 8.64 -24.23 -0.75
N HIS A 212 9.04 -23.42 0.23
CA HIS A 212 8.27 -22.27 0.73
C HIS A 212 6.93 -22.60 1.45
N CYS A 213 6.67 -23.87 1.77
CA CYS A 213 5.50 -24.29 2.56
C CYS A 213 5.89 -24.61 4.01
N LEU A 214 5.16 -24.04 4.98
CA LEU A 214 5.28 -24.40 6.39
C LEU A 214 3.96 -25.00 6.89
N LEU A 215 3.98 -26.25 7.33
CA LEU A 215 2.84 -26.87 8.02
C LEU A 215 2.75 -26.29 9.44
N VAL A 216 1.66 -25.57 9.74
CA VAL A 216 1.48 -24.85 11.02
C VAL A 216 0.59 -25.61 11.99
N ALA A 217 -0.44 -26.30 11.49
CA ALA A 217 -1.39 -27.04 12.31
C ALA A 217 -1.96 -28.26 11.57
N ILE A 218 -2.43 -29.24 12.35
CA ILE A 218 -3.25 -30.35 11.86
C ILE A 218 -4.56 -30.31 12.65
N ARG A 219 -5.70 -30.16 11.97
CA ARG A 219 -7.01 -30.25 12.60
C ARG A 219 -7.56 -31.65 12.42
N ARG A 220 -7.78 -32.36 13.53
CA ARG A 220 -8.35 -33.72 13.55
C ARG A 220 -9.59 -33.69 14.44
N GLU A 221 -10.74 -34.10 13.89
CA GLU A 221 -12.01 -34.15 14.64
C GLU A 221 -12.39 -32.83 15.34
N GLY A 222 -11.95 -31.70 14.77
CA GLY A 222 -12.19 -30.36 15.33
C GLY A 222 -11.15 -29.88 16.35
N GLU A 223 -10.21 -30.72 16.79
CA GLU A 223 -9.09 -30.30 17.64
C GLU A 223 -7.86 -29.93 16.83
N GLU A 224 -7.15 -28.89 17.28
CA GLU A 224 -5.93 -28.40 16.64
C GLU A 224 -4.68 -29.01 17.28
N LEU A 225 -3.91 -29.74 16.47
CA LEU A 225 -2.70 -30.43 16.86
C LEU A 225 -1.47 -29.69 16.31
N ILE A 226 -0.49 -29.46 17.17
CA ILE A 226 0.81 -28.89 16.76
C ILE A 226 1.61 -29.98 16.01
N PRO A 227 1.98 -29.76 14.74
CA PRO A 227 2.68 -30.75 13.93
C PRO A 227 4.09 -30.96 14.49
N LYS A 228 4.41 -32.20 14.86
CA LYS A 228 5.76 -32.62 15.23
C LYS A 228 6.26 -33.60 14.18
N GLY A 229 7.57 -33.71 13.97
CA GLY A 229 8.12 -34.64 12.96
C GLY A 229 7.62 -36.08 13.08
N ARG A 230 7.31 -36.53 14.31
CA ARG A 230 6.74 -37.85 14.63
C ARG A 230 5.22 -37.97 14.55
N THR A 231 4.50 -36.88 14.32
CA THR A 231 3.04 -36.90 14.19
C THR A 231 2.67 -37.65 12.92
N ILE A 232 1.74 -38.59 13.03
CA ILE A 232 1.25 -39.41 11.92
C ILE A 232 -0.02 -38.77 11.37
N ILE A 233 -0.05 -38.57 10.06
CA ILE A 233 -1.19 -38.01 9.33
C ILE A 233 -2.19 -39.13 9.02
N MET A 234 -3.46 -38.89 9.31
CA MET A 234 -4.58 -39.82 9.09
C MET A 234 -5.54 -39.27 8.02
N ALA A 235 -6.29 -40.16 7.37
CA ALA A 235 -7.35 -39.74 6.46
C ALA A 235 -8.42 -38.97 7.25
N GLY A 236 -8.90 -37.87 6.69
CA GLY A 236 -9.81 -36.93 7.36
C GLY A 236 -9.12 -35.83 8.17
N ASP A 237 -7.79 -35.85 8.30
CA ASP A 237 -7.05 -34.72 8.85
C ASP A 237 -7.12 -33.51 7.91
N THR A 238 -7.26 -32.32 8.47
CA THR A 238 -7.08 -31.06 7.74
C THR A 238 -5.70 -30.49 8.05
N LEU A 239 -4.84 -30.42 7.05
CA LEU A 239 -3.51 -29.82 7.14
C LEU A 239 -3.61 -28.32 6.89
N VAL A 240 -3.15 -27.52 7.84
CA VAL A 240 -3.08 -26.06 7.69
C VAL A 240 -1.65 -25.67 7.35
N THR A 241 -1.44 -25.12 6.16
CA THR A 241 -0.12 -24.69 5.68
C THR A 241 -0.07 -23.19 5.50
N MET A 242 1.08 -22.60 5.81
CA MET A 242 1.40 -21.19 5.58
C MET A 242 2.42 -21.08 4.44
N THR A 243 2.15 -20.19 3.49
CA THR A 243 3.05 -19.87 2.37
C THR A 243 3.05 -18.38 2.08
N ASP A 244 4.07 -17.89 1.38
CA ASP A 244 4.07 -16.53 0.83
C ASP A 244 3.10 -16.45 -0.37
N GLU A 245 2.33 -15.36 -0.49
CA GLU A 245 1.37 -15.14 -1.59
C GLU A 245 1.96 -15.41 -2.98
N ALA A 246 3.22 -15.03 -3.20
CA ALA A 246 3.92 -15.23 -4.47
C ALA A 246 4.04 -16.71 -4.91
N HIS A 247 4.00 -17.65 -3.96
CA HIS A 247 4.15 -19.09 -4.20
C HIS A 247 2.86 -19.87 -3.88
N ALA A 248 1.77 -19.19 -3.54
CA ALA A 248 0.53 -19.81 -3.07
C ALA A 248 -0.09 -20.79 -4.09
N SER A 249 -0.06 -20.44 -5.38
CA SER A 249 -0.57 -21.33 -6.44
C SER A 249 0.28 -22.60 -6.58
N SER A 250 1.61 -22.48 -6.65
CA SER A 250 2.49 -23.64 -6.82
C SER A 250 2.49 -24.57 -5.60
N VAL A 251 2.37 -23.98 -4.40
CA VAL A 251 2.25 -24.77 -3.17
C VAL A 251 0.90 -25.47 -3.10
N TYR A 252 -0.19 -24.80 -3.51
CA TYR A 252 -1.53 -25.39 -3.58
C TYR A 252 -1.55 -26.64 -4.45
N ASP A 253 -1.10 -26.54 -5.71
CA ASP A 253 -1.12 -27.68 -6.64
C ASP A 253 -0.34 -28.89 -6.10
N ARG A 254 0.79 -28.64 -5.42
CA ARG A 254 1.64 -29.70 -4.89
C ARG A 254 1.08 -30.31 -3.60
N MET A 255 0.46 -29.49 -2.75
CA MET A 255 -0.26 -29.95 -1.57
C MET A 255 -1.50 -30.75 -1.94
N GLU A 256 -2.25 -30.31 -2.95
CA GLU A 256 -3.41 -31.02 -3.47
C GLU A 256 -3.01 -32.42 -4.01
N ASN A 257 -1.94 -32.51 -4.79
CA ASN A 257 -1.40 -33.80 -5.25
C ASN A 257 -0.91 -34.73 -4.12
N LEU A 258 -0.49 -34.18 -2.98
CA LEU A 258 -0.06 -34.95 -1.81
C LEU A 258 -1.25 -35.43 -0.96
N CYS A 259 -2.34 -34.67 -0.93
CA CYS A 259 -3.50 -34.92 -0.08
C CYS A 259 -4.65 -35.66 -0.80
N LEU A 260 -4.67 -35.69 -2.14
CA LEU A 260 -5.63 -36.46 -2.92
C LEU A 260 -5.15 -37.89 -3.19
N GLU A 261 -6.09 -38.78 -3.47
CA GLU A 261 -5.84 -40.16 -3.88
C GLU A 261 -5.18 -40.19 -5.27
N GLN A 262 -4.09 -40.94 -5.43
CA GLN A 262 -3.38 -41.03 -6.72
C GLN A 262 -3.99 -42.10 -7.63
N PRO A 263 -4.20 -41.81 -8.93
CA PRO A 263 -4.85 -42.72 -9.88
C PRO A 263 -4.04 -44.00 -10.20
N GLU A 264 -2.73 -44.05 -9.91
CA GLU A 264 -1.92 -45.26 -10.14
C GLU A 264 -2.31 -46.44 -9.23
N GLU A 265 -2.87 -46.18 -8.05
CA GLU A 265 -3.35 -47.24 -7.16
C GLU A 265 -4.70 -47.82 -7.59
N ILE A 266 -5.51 -47.05 -8.34
CA ILE A 266 -6.81 -47.51 -8.88
C ILE A 266 -6.57 -48.61 -9.92
N VAL A 267 -5.56 -48.46 -10.77
CA VAL A 267 -5.21 -49.47 -11.78
C VAL A 267 -4.73 -50.76 -11.09
N LYS A 268 -3.83 -50.68 -10.12
CA LYS A 268 -3.35 -51.87 -9.38
C LYS A 268 -4.46 -52.58 -8.60
N LYS A 269 -5.30 -51.84 -7.87
CA LYS A 269 -6.41 -52.44 -7.08
C LYS A 269 -7.51 -53.01 -7.97
N THR A 270 -7.71 -52.48 -9.18
CA THR A 270 -8.67 -53.04 -10.15
C THR A 270 -8.10 -54.31 -10.79
N PHE A 271 -6.82 -54.31 -11.17
CA PHE A 271 -6.18 -55.49 -11.75
C PHE A 271 -6.01 -56.65 -10.74
N GLU A 272 -5.69 -56.39 -9.47
CA GLU A 272 -5.58 -57.45 -8.44
C GLU A 272 -6.94 -58.07 -8.07
N LYS A 273 -8.03 -57.31 -8.20
CA LYS A 273 -9.40 -57.83 -8.00
C LYS A 273 -9.87 -58.75 -9.13
N GLU A 274 -9.40 -58.54 -10.36
CA GLU A 274 -9.77 -59.37 -11.52
C GLU A 274 -8.95 -60.67 -11.64
N THR A 275 -7.76 -60.75 -11.03
CA THR A 275 -6.90 -61.96 -11.07
C THR A 275 -7.02 -62.89 -9.85
N GLY A 276 -7.90 -62.58 -8.90
CA GLY A 276 -7.99 -63.24 -7.59
C GLY A 276 -9.16 -64.20 -7.36
N GLU A 277 -9.99 -64.49 -8.36
CA GLU A 277 -11.02 -65.53 -8.29
C GLU A 277 -10.75 -66.61 -9.36
N SER A 278 -10.02 -67.65 -8.96
CA SER A 278 -10.01 -68.97 -9.57
C SER A 278 -9.91 -70.03 -8.48
#